data_AF-A0A167X2Q6-F1
#
_entry.id   AF-A0A167X2Q6-F1
#
_cell.length_a   1.000
_cell.length_b   1.000
_cell.length_c   1.000
_cell.angle_alpha   90.00
_cell.angle_beta   90.00
_cell.angle_gamma   90.00
#
_symmetry.space_group_name_H-M   'P 1'
#
loop_
_entity.id
_entity.type
_entity.pdbx_description
1 polymer ?
#
loop_
_entity_poly.entity_id
_entity_poly.type
_entity_poly.pdbx_seq_one_letter_code
_entity_poly.pdbx_strand_id
1 'polypeptide(L)' 'MLPGPALLSFASMLTASTTLALFSIVYVLYWSALKRRSRSRLPPGPPGWPIIGNMLDMPSEYEWETYIEWGKKYSV' A
#
# COMPACT_ATOMS: atom_id res chain seq x y z
N MET A 1 -20.42 -17.71 -38.05
CA MET A 1 -19.06 -17.17 -38.19
C MET A 1 -18.53 -16.89 -36.80
N LEU A 2 -17.68 -17.75 -36.26
CA LEU A 2 -17.06 -17.54 -34.95
C LEU A 2 -15.97 -16.45 -35.08
N PRO A 3 -15.80 -15.57 -34.08
CA PRO A 3 -14.70 -14.61 -34.06
C PRO A 3 -13.35 -15.35 -34.13
N GLY A 4 -12.41 -14.83 -34.90
CA GLY A 4 -11.10 -15.46 -35.10
C GLY A 4 -10.27 -15.59 -33.81
N PRO A 5 -9.23 -16.44 -33.80
CA PRO A 5 -8.42 -16.75 -32.61
C PRO A 5 -7.79 -15.53 -31.93
N ALA A 6 -7.52 -14.45 -32.68
CA ALA A 6 -6.99 -13.20 -32.14
C ALA A 6 -7.92 -12.53 -31.12
N LEU A 7 -9.24 -12.59 -31.32
CA LEU A 7 -10.22 -11.97 -30.42
C LEU A 7 -10.34 -12.73 -29.08
N LEU A 8 -10.21 -14.06 -29.12
CA LEU A 8 -10.22 -14.89 -27.92
C LEU A 8 -8.96 -14.68 -27.07
N SER A 9 -7.79 -14.54 -27.71
CA SER A 9 -6.53 -14.23 -27.01
C SER A 9 -6.54 -12.82 -26.40
N PHE A 10 -7.14 -11.83 -27.06
CA PHE A 10 -7.24 -10.49 -26.49
C PHE A 10 -8.17 -10.46 -25.26
N ALA A 11 -9.33 -11.13 -25.36
CA ALA A 11 -10.26 -11.25 -24.24
C ALA A 11 -9.61 -11.95 -23.03
N SER A 12 -8.84 -13.02 -23.25
CA SER A 12 -8.17 -13.73 -22.15
C SER A 12 -7.08 -12.88 -21.48
N MET A 13 -6.31 -12.09 -22.24
CA MET A 13 -5.32 -11.17 -21.68
C MET A 13 -5.96 -10.09 -20.79
N LEU A 14 -7.09 -9.51 -21.22
CA LEU A 14 -7.83 -8.53 -20.41
C LEU A 14 -8.36 -9.15 -19.11
N THR A 15 -8.87 -10.38 -19.16
CA THR A 15 -9.32 -11.10 -17.96
C THR A 15 -8.16 -11.41 -17.01
N ALA A 16 -6.98 -11.77 -17.52
CA ALA A 16 -5.80 -12.03 -16.70
C ALA A 16 -5.29 -10.76 -16.01
N SER A 17 -5.21 -9.63 -16.73
CA SER A 17 -4.78 -8.35 -16.15
C SER A 17 -5.75 -7.84 -15.08
N THR A 18 -7.06 -7.95 -15.32
CA THR A 18 -8.09 -7.50 -14.36
C THR A 18 -8.12 -8.36 -13.10
N THR A 19 -8.02 -9.69 -13.24
CA THR A 19 -7.94 -10.59 -12.08
C THR A 19 -6.70 -10.31 -11.24
N LEU A 20 -5.52 -10.16 -11.85
CA LEU A 20 -4.28 -9.80 -11.14
C LEU A 20 -4.40 -8.45 -10.41
N ALA A 21 -5.01 -7.45 -11.05
CA ALA A 21 -5.24 -6.14 -10.43
C ALA A 21 -6.15 -6.25 -9.19
N LEU A 22 -7.26 -7.00 -9.30
CA LEU A 22 -8.17 -7.24 -8.17
C LEU A 22 -7.48 -7.97 -7.02
N PHE A 23 -6.73 -9.03 -7.30
CA PHE A 23 -5.96 -9.75 -6.28
C PHE A 23 -4.96 -8.83 -5.57
N SER A 24 -4.25 -7.98 -6.32
CA SER A 24 -3.29 -7.03 -5.76
C SER A 24 -3.96 -6.01 -4.84
N ILE A 25 -5.11 -5.45 -5.25
CA ILE A 25 -5.88 -4.51 -4.43
C ILE A 25 -6.34 -5.18 -3.14
N VAL A 26 -6.92 -6.38 -3.22
CA VAL A 26 -7.39 -7.14 -2.05
C VAL A 26 -6.22 -7.44 -1.11
N TYR A 27 -5.08 -7.86 -1.64
CA TYR A 27 -3.88 -8.13 -0.85
C TYR A 27 -3.38 -6.89 -0.09
N VAL A 28 -3.30 -5.74 -0.76
CA VAL A 28 -2.89 -4.47 -0.13
C VAL A 28 -3.87 -4.07 0.97
N LEU A 29 -5.18 -4.17 0.71
CA LEU A 29 -6.21 -3.85 1.70
C LEU A 29 -6.13 -4.78 2.91
N TYR A 30 -6.03 -6.09 2.69
CA TYR A 30 -5.89 -7.10 3.75
C TYR A 30 -4.66 -6.82 4.62
N TRP A 31 -3.51 -6.59 4.00
CA TRP A 31 -2.27 -6.33 4.72
C TRP A 31 -2.32 -5.00 5.50
N SER A 32 -2.96 -3.97 4.92
CA SER A 32 -3.17 -2.69 5.61
C SER A 32 -4.07 -2.84 6.84
N ALA A 33 -5.11 -3.69 6.77
CA ALA A 33 -6.03 -3.94 7.87
C ALA A 33 -5.33 -4.71 9.01
N LEU A 34 -4.51 -5.70 8.68
CA LEU A 34 -3.69 -6.42 9.65
C LEU A 34 -2.72 -5.49 10.40
N LYS A 35 -2.05 -4.58 9.69
CA LYS A 35 -1.16 -3.58 10.32
C LYS A 35 -1.91 -2.66 11.29
N ARG A 36 -3.14 -2.26 10.98
CA ARG A 36 -3.96 -1.44 11.90
C ARG A 36 -4.31 -2.20 13.17
N ARG A 37 -4.59 -3.50 13.09
CA ARG A 37 -4.95 -4.34 14.24
C ARG A 37 -3.80 -4.55 15.23
N SER A 38 -2.54 -4.50 14.77
CA SER A 38 -1.35 -4.65 15.61
C SER A 38 -0.97 -3.39 16.41
N ARG A 39 -1.58 -2.22 16.12
CA ARG A 39 -1.31 -0.94 16.81
C ARG A 39 -1.98 -0.86 18.19
N SER A 40 -1.69 -1.80 19.07
CA SER A 40 -2.14 -1.77 20.46
C SER A 40 -1.33 -0.73 21.26
N ARG A 41 -2.03 0.26 21.82
CA ARG A 41 -1.63 1.21 22.89
C ARG A 41 -0.45 2.18 22.66
N LEU A 42 0.15 2.21 21.47
CA LEU A 42 1.12 3.26 21.14
C LEU A 42 0.42 4.43 20.42
N PRO A 43 0.86 5.68 20.64
CA PRO A 43 0.40 6.80 19.84
C PRO A 43 0.60 6.50 18.35
N PRO A 44 -0.29 6.98 17.47
CA PRO A 44 -0.09 6.81 16.05
C PRO A 44 1.24 7.45 15.64
N GLY A 45 2.01 6.82 14.76
CA GLY A 45 3.13 7.47 14.09
C GLY A 45 2.68 8.19 12.81
N PRO A 46 3.59 8.88 12.10
CA PRO A 46 3.31 9.41 10.77
C PRO A 46 2.75 8.34 9.82
N PRO A 47 1.75 8.70 8.99
CA PRO A 47 1.13 7.77 8.07
C PRO A 47 2.09 7.39 6.95
N GLY A 48 2.47 6.10 6.88
CA GLY A 48 3.34 5.59 5.82
C GLY A 48 2.61 5.08 4.59
N TRP A 49 3.30 5.08 3.46
CA TRP A 49 2.80 4.60 2.18
C TRP A 49 2.43 3.11 2.22
N PRO A 50 1.45 2.67 1.42
CA PRO A 50 1.19 1.24 1.21
C PRO A 50 2.48 0.53 0.77
N ILE A 51 2.74 -0.67 1.34
CA ILE A 51 3.91 -1.53 1.07
C ILE A 51 5.23 -0.96 1.63
N ILE A 52 5.63 0.26 1.26
CA ILE A 52 6.95 0.85 1.55
C ILE A 52 7.01 1.53 2.94
N GLY A 53 5.89 2.02 3.47
CA GLY A 53 5.87 2.74 4.75
C GLY A 53 6.44 4.16 4.63
N ASN A 54 7.11 4.64 5.69
CA ASN A 54 7.68 6.00 5.75
C ASN A 54 9.10 6.09 5.18
N MET A 55 9.55 5.14 4.35
CA MET A 55 10.94 5.13 3.85
C MET A 55 11.26 6.38 3.01
N LEU A 56 10.29 6.86 2.23
CA LEU A 56 10.44 8.09 1.43
C LEU A 56 10.39 9.36 2.30
N ASP A 57 9.83 9.24 3.51
CA ASP A 57 9.71 10.33 4.47
C ASP A 57 10.87 10.31 5.49
N MET A 58 11.88 9.43 5.31
CA MET A 58 13.03 9.38 6.21
C MET A 58 13.96 10.57 5.94
N PRO A 59 14.24 11.40 6.95
CA PRO A 59 15.19 12.50 6.82
C PRO A 59 16.60 11.95 6.56
N SER A 60 17.34 12.58 5.64
CA SER A 60 18.74 12.27 5.37
C SER A 60 19.72 13.11 6.21
N GLU A 61 19.22 14.18 6.83
CA GLU A 61 19.98 15.10 7.68
C GLU A 61 19.08 15.54 8.85
N TYR A 62 19.67 15.82 10.01
CA TYR A 62 18.98 16.31 11.21
C TYR A 62 17.77 15.45 11.62
N GLU A 63 17.95 14.13 11.64
CA GLU A 63 16.84 13.19 11.84
C GLU A 63 16.13 13.39 13.17
N TRP A 64 16.89 13.79 14.20
CA TRP A 64 16.38 14.08 15.53
C TRP A 64 15.34 15.22 15.54
N GLU A 65 15.48 16.24 14.70
CA GLU A 65 14.51 17.34 14.61
C GLU A 65 13.17 16.82 14.07
N THR A 66 13.23 16.08 12.96
CA THR A 66 12.06 15.47 12.33
C THR A 66 11.35 14.51 13.30
N TYR A 67 12.10 13.71 14.05
CA TYR A 67 11.51 12.81 15.05
C TYR A 67 10.87 13.55 16.23
N ILE A 68 11.44 14.67 16.68
CA ILE A 68 10.81 15.52 17.70
C ILE A 68 9.51 16.11 17.17
N GLU A 69 9.49 16.59 15.94
CA GLU A 69 8.27 17.12 15.31
C GLU A 69 7.19 16.05 15.17
N TRP A 70 7.54 14.84 14.73
CA TRP A 70 6.61 13.72 14.67
C TRP A 70 6.11 13.32 16.06
N GLY A 71 6.98 13.34 17.06
CA GLY A 71 6.61 13.17 18.46
C GLY A 71 5.52 14.18 18.86
N LYS A 72 5.75 15.48 18.64
CA LYS A 72 4.76 16.54 18.95
C LYS A 72 3.46 16.40 18.16
N LYS A 73 3.54 16.01 16.89
CA LYS A 73 2.40 15.98 15.97
C LYS A 73 1.51 14.75 16.14
N TYR A 74 2.08 13.61 16.48
CA TYR A 74 1.37 12.33 16.48
C TYR A 74 1.32 11.62 17.84
N SER A 75 2.02 12.10 18.88
CA SER A 75 1.72 11.70 20.25
C SER A 75 0.31 12.16 20.64
N VAL A 76 -0.50 11.25 21.17
CA VAL A 76 -1.79 11.54 21.82
C VAL A 76 -1.58 12.04 23.23
#